data_AF-A0A1H6ADQ0-F1
#
_entry.id   AF-A0A1H6ADQ0-F1
#
_cell.length_a   1.000
_cell.length_b   1.000
_cell.length_c   1.000
_cell.angle_alpha   90.00
_cell.angle_beta   90.00
_cell.angle_gamma   90.00
#
_symmetry.space_group_name_H-M   'P 1'
#
loop_
_entity.id
_entity.type
_entity.pdbx_description
1 polymer ?
#
loop_
_entity_poly.entity_id
_entity_poly.type
_entity_poly.pdbx_seq_one_letter_code
_entity_poly.pdbx_strand_id
1 'polypeptide(L)'
;MRILGINAVFHDPAAALVVDGRIVAAAEEERFSRRKHGKQPVPFSAWEQPEQAAAWCLRKAGIAASELDAVVCSYDPRLVDHAVSGVDSEWEHLRTTFALRAPYFLRTALPGLDPEIVHFVPHHVAHAASAGLAAPFGDCAVLTVDGRGESTSALAGEYVDGRLQVLAAQRLPHSLGLMYEELTEHLGFHRSSDEYKVMALASYAKPTFLPDFAELVRTTGEGLYEIGEIEWDRWAPRRGPGDSLDEVHAQLAASVQARLEEVLLDVVGWLHERTGQDCLALAGGVALNCVANTRLATDGPFRHVWVQPAAGDAGTALGAALHHAAENGDAVSPMPGADLGREWSDAEIEELLKTADVRYERPDDIAEVAAEALSRDEAVGWFQGRSEFGPRALGHRSLLAHPGRVGNVERLNDIKGREQFRPVAPMTLAERAGELFSRGPLPSPYMLFVHDVVPGWQDRIPAAVHVDGTARPQTVDREREPLLARLLDSFHDRTGLPTVINTSFNTAGRPMVDSPADALECFGSSAIDLLAIGPFAVRRQGGAR
;
A
#
# COMPACT_ATOMS: atom_id res chain seq x y z
N MET A 1 23.69 0.11 -13.87
CA MET A 1 23.14 1.34 -14.51
C MET A 1 22.38 2.20 -13.50
N ARG A 2 22.14 3.48 -13.79
CA ARG A 2 21.33 4.44 -13.02
C ARG A 2 19.98 4.65 -13.72
N ILE A 3 18.94 4.04 -13.18
CA ILE A 3 17.62 3.95 -13.82
C ILE A 3 16.57 4.60 -12.93
N LEU A 4 15.87 5.59 -13.47
CA LEU A 4 14.74 6.23 -12.80
C LEU A 4 13.43 5.67 -13.37
N GLY A 5 12.69 4.92 -12.56
CA GLY A 5 11.35 4.45 -12.91
C GLY A 5 10.27 5.46 -12.55
N ILE A 6 9.24 5.56 -13.38
CA ILE A 6 8.17 6.56 -13.28
C ILE A 6 6.81 5.87 -13.44
N ASN A 7 5.92 6.10 -12.47
CA ASN A 7 4.49 5.90 -12.64
C ASN A 7 3.78 7.26 -12.73
N ALA A 8 2.92 7.43 -13.74
CA ALA A 8 2.22 8.69 -13.95
C ALA A 8 0.91 8.59 -14.77
N VAL A 9 0.48 7.43 -15.25
CA VAL A 9 -0.63 7.40 -16.22
C VAL A 9 -2.01 7.47 -15.56
N PHE A 10 -2.23 6.71 -14.49
CA PHE A 10 -3.49 6.68 -13.74
C PHE A 10 -3.37 7.48 -12.43
N HIS A 11 -3.60 6.85 -11.28
CA HIS A 11 -3.41 7.43 -9.95
C HIS A 11 -2.03 7.05 -9.36
N ASP A 12 -1.77 7.51 -8.14
CA ASP A 12 -0.55 7.25 -7.36
C ASP A 12 0.76 7.50 -8.13
N PRO A 13 0.95 8.68 -8.74
CA PRO A 13 2.18 9.01 -9.44
C PRO A 13 3.37 8.87 -8.47
N ALA A 14 4.41 8.20 -8.92
CA ALA A 14 5.55 7.82 -8.07
C ALA A 14 6.84 7.73 -8.89
N ALA A 15 7.97 7.86 -8.20
CA ALA A 15 9.29 7.69 -8.79
C ALA A 15 10.13 6.75 -7.94
N ALA A 16 10.99 5.96 -8.59
CA ALA A 16 11.93 5.06 -7.93
C ALA A 16 13.27 5.06 -8.65
N LEU A 17 14.37 5.08 -7.91
CA LEU A 17 15.72 5.08 -8.44
C LEU A 17 16.43 3.76 -8.09
N VAL A 18 16.91 3.09 -9.13
CA VAL A 18 17.74 1.89 -9.06
C VAL A 18 19.13 2.23 -9.58
N VAL A 19 20.17 1.85 -8.84
CA VAL A 19 21.57 2.03 -9.23
C VAL A 19 22.28 0.68 -9.12
N ASP A 20 22.78 0.18 -10.24
CA ASP A 20 23.51 -1.09 -10.37
C ASP A 20 22.72 -2.25 -9.76
N GLY A 21 21.45 -2.38 -10.17
CA GLY A 21 20.52 -3.38 -9.65
C GLY A 21 20.05 -3.18 -8.20
N ARG A 22 20.47 -2.11 -7.52
CA ARG A 22 20.10 -1.83 -6.12
C ARG A 22 19.09 -0.70 -5.99
N ILE A 23 18.08 -0.92 -5.17
CA ILE A 23 17.03 0.07 -4.88
C ILE A 23 17.61 1.15 -3.95
N VAL A 24 17.67 2.39 -4.41
CA VAL A 24 18.24 3.52 -3.66
C VAL A 24 17.15 4.33 -2.96
N ALA A 25 16.08 4.66 -3.70
CA ALA A 25 15.00 5.51 -3.24
C ALA A 25 13.72 5.20 -4.00
N ALA A 26 12.58 5.35 -3.34
CA ALA A 26 11.26 5.32 -3.97
C ALA A 26 10.30 6.20 -3.17
N ALA A 27 9.46 6.97 -3.85
CA ALA A 27 8.49 7.83 -3.17
C ALA A 27 7.27 8.11 -4.04
N GLU A 28 6.12 8.26 -3.37
CA GLU A 28 4.85 8.67 -3.96
C GLU A 28 4.75 10.19 -3.99
N GLU A 29 4.29 10.77 -5.11
CA GLU A 29 4.13 12.22 -5.27
C GLU A 29 3.12 12.81 -4.28
N GLU A 30 2.16 12.03 -3.80
CA GLU A 30 1.19 12.48 -2.78
C GLU A 30 1.88 12.90 -1.47
N ARG A 31 3.02 12.29 -1.14
CA ARG A 31 3.81 12.63 0.06
C ARG A 31 4.39 14.05 -0.02
N PHE A 32 4.62 14.55 -1.23
CA PHE A 32 5.16 15.88 -1.50
C PHE A 32 4.06 16.91 -1.81
N SER A 33 3.19 16.61 -2.78
CA SER A 33 2.11 17.48 -3.23
C SER A 33 1.00 17.68 -2.18
N ARG A 34 0.93 16.78 -1.19
CA ARG A 34 -0.12 16.72 -0.16
C ARG A 34 -1.54 16.55 -0.73
N ARG A 35 -1.63 16.15 -2.00
CA ARG A 35 -2.85 15.72 -2.71
C ARG A 35 -2.92 14.20 -2.62
N LYS A 36 -3.92 13.67 -1.90
CA LYS A 36 -4.12 12.22 -1.77
C LYS A 36 -4.26 11.59 -3.17
N HIS A 37 -3.60 10.46 -3.39
CA HIS A 37 -3.41 9.76 -4.68
C HIS A 37 -2.62 10.55 -5.73
N GLY A 38 -2.04 11.70 -5.37
CA GLY A 38 -1.32 12.63 -6.24
C GLY A 38 -2.25 13.39 -7.20
N LYS A 39 -3.18 12.69 -7.84
CA LYS A 39 -4.17 13.20 -8.79
C LYS A 39 -5.35 12.25 -8.93
N GLN A 40 -6.41 12.74 -9.58
CA GLN A 40 -7.54 11.90 -9.99
C GLN A 40 -7.20 11.17 -11.29
N PRO A 41 -7.58 9.89 -11.47
CA PRO A 41 -7.21 9.05 -12.63
C PRO A 41 -8.04 9.35 -13.90
N VAL A 42 -8.30 10.62 -14.17
CA VAL A 42 -9.01 11.07 -15.39
C VAL A 42 -8.07 11.12 -16.60
N PRO A 43 -8.56 10.89 -17.83
CA PRO A 43 -7.72 10.80 -19.03
C PRO A 43 -6.77 11.99 -19.25
N PHE A 44 -7.21 13.20 -18.92
CA PHE A 44 -6.43 14.41 -19.07
C PHE A 44 -5.44 14.67 -17.93
N SER A 45 -5.32 13.81 -16.91
CA SER A 45 -4.33 13.98 -15.84
C SER A 45 -2.99 13.31 -16.14
N ALA A 46 -2.89 12.50 -17.20
CA ALA A 46 -1.66 11.76 -17.57
C ALA A 46 -0.44 12.64 -17.90
N TRP A 47 -0.62 13.95 -18.10
CA TRP A 47 0.52 14.88 -18.23
C TRP A 47 1.19 15.18 -16.88
N GLU A 48 0.47 15.10 -15.76
CA GLU A 48 1.00 15.37 -14.41
C GLU A 48 1.99 14.28 -14.01
N GLN A 49 3.29 14.59 -14.07
CA GLN A 49 4.38 13.69 -13.69
C GLN A 49 4.67 13.75 -12.18
N PRO A 50 5.34 12.74 -11.59
CA PRO A 50 5.81 12.76 -10.20
C PRO A 50 7.05 13.65 -10.03
N GLU A 51 6.91 14.95 -10.30
CA GLU A 51 8.05 15.88 -10.40
C GLU A 51 8.85 15.98 -9.11
N GLN A 52 8.18 16.07 -7.95
CA GLN A 52 8.85 16.25 -6.67
C GLN A 52 9.49 14.96 -6.18
N ALA A 53 8.79 13.83 -6.35
CA ALA A 53 9.31 12.51 -6.00
C ALA A 53 10.53 12.14 -6.87
N ALA A 54 10.46 12.37 -8.19
CA ALA A 54 11.56 12.12 -9.11
C ALA A 54 12.78 13.00 -8.78
N ALA A 55 12.56 14.31 -8.62
CA ALA A 55 13.65 15.22 -8.28
C ALA A 55 14.27 14.90 -6.91
N TRP A 56 13.46 14.43 -5.94
CA TRP A 56 13.97 13.98 -4.66
C TRP A 56 14.82 12.70 -4.78
N CYS A 57 14.39 11.70 -5.56
CA CYS A 57 15.17 10.47 -5.75
C CYS A 57 16.57 10.78 -6.30
N LEU A 58 16.68 11.69 -7.29
CA LEU A 58 17.96 12.12 -7.84
C LEU A 58 18.83 12.85 -6.80
N ARG A 59 18.24 13.78 -6.02
CA ARG A 59 18.96 14.47 -4.94
C ARG A 59 19.46 13.51 -3.87
N LYS A 60 18.68 12.49 -3.50
CA LYS A 60 19.07 11.48 -2.50
C LYS A 60 20.29 10.68 -2.95
N ALA A 61 20.43 10.42 -4.25
CA ALA A 61 21.61 9.76 -4.81
C ALA A 61 22.76 10.71 -5.18
N GLY A 62 22.55 12.02 -5.10
CA GLY A 62 23.55 13.02 -5.48
C GLY A 62 23.87 13.04 -6.98
N ILE A 63 22.91 12.68 -7.83
CA ILE A 63 23.08 12.64 -9.29
C ILE A 63 22.18 13.67 -9.99
N ALA A 64 22.64 14.19 -11.13
CA ALA A 64 21.83 15.02 -12.02
C ALA A 64 21.02 14.17 -13.00
N ALA A 65 19.93 14.73 -13.55
CA ALA A 65 19.10 14.04 -14.55
C ALA A 65 19.89 13.67 -15.83
N SER A 66 20.91 14.45 -16.18
CA SER A 66 21.82 14.18 -17.31
C SER A 66 22.77 13.01 -17.09
N GLU A 67 22.82 12.47 -15.87
CA GLU A 67 23.67 11.33 -15.49
C GLU A 67 22.90 10.00 -15.41
N LEU A 68 21.61 10.02 -15.74
CA LEU A 68 20.79 8.81 -15.84
C LEU A 68 21.15 8.04 -17.10
N ASP A 69 21.21 6.71 -16.97
CA ASP A 69 21.38 5.82 -18.11
C ASP A 69 20.01 5.57 -18.79
N ALA A 70 18.93 5.57 -18.01
CA ALA A 70 17.56 5.39 -18.50
C ALA A 70 16.52 6.03 -17.57
N VAL A 71 15.41 6.45 -18.16
CA VAL A 71 14.14 6.73 -17.46
C VAL A 71 13.09 5.77 -18.00
N VAL A 72 12.31 5.13 -17.14
CA VAL A 72 11.40 4.06 -17.56
C VAL A 72 10.00 4.30 -17.03
N CYS A 73 9.07 4.60 -17.93
CA CYS A 73 7.66 4.76 -17.63
C CYS A 73 6.97 3.39 -17.53
N SER A 74 6.19 3.17 -16.48
CA SER A 74 5.52 1.90 -16.16
C SER A 74 4.20 1.67 -16.92
N TYR A 75 4.11 2.16 -18.15
CA TYR A 75 2.95 2.02 -19.01
C TYR A 75 3.36 2.23 -20.46
N ASP A 76 3.06 1.30 -21.37
CA ASP A 76 3.36 1.45 -22.80
C ASP A 76 2.10 1.87 -23.59
N PRO A 77 1.96 3.16 -23.93
CA PRO A 77 0.76 3.64 -24.62
C PRO A 77 0.53 3.03 -26.01
N ARG A 78 1.52 2.33 -26.59
CA ARG A 78 1.39 1.66 -27.89
C ARG A 78 0.64 0.33 -27.80
N LEU A 79 0.44 -0.22 -26.58
CA LEU A 79 -0.27 -1.47 -26.36
C LEU A 79 -1.77 -1.28 -26.09
N VAL A 80 -2.26 -0.04 -26.11
CA VAL A 80 -3.67 0.27 -25.89
C VAL A 80 -4.50 -0.18 -27.10
N ASP A 81 -5.39 -1.13 -26.87
CA ASP A 81 -6.46 -1.51 -27.78
C ASP A 81 -7.67 -0.60 -27.56
N HIS A 82 -7.81 0.44 -28.38
CA HIS A 82 -8.91 1.40 -28.28
C HIS A 82 -10.30 0.81 -28.58
N ALA A 83 -10.38 -0.43 -29.07
CA ALA A 83 -11.65 -1.10 -29.36
C ALA A 83 -12.15 -1.99 -28.21
N VAL A 84 -11.32 -2.25 -27.19
CA VAL A 84 -11.70 -3.13 -26.08
C VAL A 84 -12.67 -2.43 -25.12
N SER A 85 -13.69 -3.15 -24.64
CA SER A 85 -14.53 -2.66 -23.54
C SER A 85 -13.71 -2.56 -22.24
N GLY A 86 -14.05 -1.64 -21.34
CA GLY A 86 -13.33 -1.40 -20.08
C GLY A 86 -12.25 -0.31 -20.14
N VAL A 87 -12.02 0.30 -21.31
CA VAL A 87 -11.26 1.55 -21.45
C VAL A 87 -12.20 2.75 -21.53
N ASP A 88 -11.67 3.96 -21.34
CA ASP A 88 -12.47 5.19 -21.46
C ASP A 88 -12.71 5.49 -22.95
N SER A 89 -13.79 4.97 -23.52
CA SER A 89 -14.03 5.03 -24.97
C SER A 89 -14.07 6.45 -25.55
N GLU A 90 -14.44 7.45 -24.73
CA GLU A 90 -14.50 8.85 -25.17
C GLU A 90 -13.11 9.50 -25.18
N TRP A 91 -12.31 9.24 -24.15
CA TRP A 91 -11.12 10.06 -23.86
C TRP A 91 -9.81 9.28 -23.76
N GLU A 92 -9.80 7.95 -23.96
CA GLU A 92 -8.58 7.13 -23.92
C GLU A 92 -7.53 7.64 -24.91
N HIS A 93 -7.94 8.10 -26.09
CA HIS A 93 -7.04 8.65 -27.10
C HIS A 93 -6.21 9.84 -26.56
N LEU A 94 -6.80 10.66 -25.68
CA LEU A 94 -6.11 11.78 -25.04
C LEU A 94 -5.11 11.30 -23.98
N ARG A 95 -5.50 10.31 -23.16
CA ARG A 95 -4.59 9.67 -22.19
C ARG A 95 -3.38 9.08 -22.90
N THR A 96 -3.60 8.30 -23.97
CA THR A 96 -2.56 7.71 -24.82
C THR A 96 -1.65 8.78 -25.40
N THR A 97 -2.23 9.89 -25.89
CA THR A 97 -1.45 11.02 -26.42
C THR A 97 -0.54 11.64 -25.36
N PHE A 98 -1.03 11.86 -24.15
CA PHE A 98 -0.21 12.40 -23.06
C PHE A 98 0.86 11.41 -22.58
N ALA A 99 0.54 10.12 -22.47
CA ALA A 99 1.52 9.09 -22.14
C ALA A 99 2.66 9.02 -23.19
N LEU A 100 2.34 9.10 -24.49
CA LEU A 100 3.35 9.19 -25.58
C LEU A 100 4.23 10.45 -25.47
N ARG A 101 3.74 11.51 -24.82
CA ARG A 101 4.46 12.77 -24.61
C ARG A 101 5.18 12.84 -23.27
N ALA A 102 5.12 11.80 -22.43
CA ALA A 102 5.84 11.71 -21.16
C ALA A 102 7.32 12.15 -21.24
N PRO A 103 8.11 11.81 -22.27
CA PRO A 103 9.51 12.26 -22.36
C PRO A 103 9.68 13.78 -22.31
N TYR A 104 8.75 14.54 -22.90
CA TYR A 104 8.79 16.00 -22.92
C TYR A 104 8.32 16.63 -21.60
N PHE A 105 7.32 16.02 -20.96
CA PHE A 105 6.88 16.45 -19.63
C PHE A 105 7.98 16.20 -18.60
N LEU A 106 8.60 15.02 -18.64
CA LEU A 106 9.72 14.66 -17.76
C LEU A 106 10.94 15.56 -17.97
N ARG A 107 11.26 15.94 -19.22
CA ARG A 107 12.33 16.93 -19.48
C ARG A 107 12.06 18.28 -18.85
N THR A 108 10.80 18.68 -18.75
CA THR A 108 10.39 19.93 -18.10
C THR A 108 10.52 19.81 -16.58
N ALA A 109 10.07 18.68 -16.01
CA ALA A 109 10.15 18.38 -14.59
C ALA A 109 11.59 18.15 -14.09
N LEU A 110 12.46 17.60 -14.94
CA LEU A 110 13.84 17.23 -14.64
C LEU A 110 14.80 17.92 -15.62
N PRO A 111 15.21 19.17 -15.35
CA PRO A 111 16.10 19.91 -16.21
C PRO A 111 17.41 19.16 -16.49
N GLY A 112 17.76 19.02 -17.76
CA GLY A 112 18.94 18.28 -18.22
C GLY A 112 18.69 16.83 -18.61
N LEU A 113 17.46 16.31 -18.42
CA LEU A 113 17.07 15.00 -18.94
C LEU A 113 17.06 14.99 -20.47
N ASP A 114 17.69 13.97 -21.05
CA ASP A 114 17.56 13.64 -22.48
C ASP A 114 16.24 12.85 -22.70
N PRO A 115 15.29 13.34 -23.51
CA PRO A 115 14.06 12.60 -23.78
C PRO A 115 14.29 11.28 -24.54
N GLU A 116 15.44 11.08 -25.19
CA GLU A 116 15.73 9.85 -25.94
C GLU A 116 16.07 8.65 -25.04
N ILE A 117 16.43 8.87 -23.77
CA ILE A 117 16.67 7.80 -22.79
C ILE A 117 15.39 7.38 -22.04
N VAL A 118 14.23 7.88 -22.49
CA VAL A 118 12.93 7.55 -21.90
C VAL A 118 12.34 6.32 -22.61
N HIS A 119 12.15 5.25 -21.83
CA HIS A 119 11.61 3.98 -22.28
C HIS A 119 10.24 3.71 -21.64
N PHE A 120 9.52 2.74 -22.19
CA PHE A 120 8.23 2.28 -21.67
C PHE A 120 8.29 0.79 -21.40
N VAL A 121 7.68 0.37 -20.30
CA VAL A 121 7.49 -1.04 -19.93
C VAL A 121 5.99 -1.29 -19.78
N PRO A 122 5.45 -2.44 -20.25
CA PRO A 122 4.05 -2.75 -20.08
C PRO A 122 3.63 -2.72 -18.60
N HIS A 123 2.45 -2.20 -18.31
CA HIS A 123 2.02 -1.90 -16.94
C HIS A 123 2.02 -3.12 -16.01
N HIS A 124 1.43 -4.24 -16.45
CA HIS A 124 1.43 -5.48 -15.66
C HIS A 124 2.80 -6.13 -15.55
N VAL A 125 3.72 -5.87 -16.49
CA VAL A 125 5.13 -6.30 -16.37
C VAL A 125 5.84 -5.47 -15.29
N ALA A 126 5.56 -4.17 -15.22
CA ALA A 126 6.07 -3.31 -14.15
C ALA A 126 5.53 -3.76 -12.78
N HIS A 127 4.23 -4.08 -12.64
CA HIS A 127 3.71 -4.71 -11.42
C HIS A 127 4.44 -6.01 -11.09
N ALA A 128 4.61 -6.90 -12.07
CA ALA A 128 5.25 -8.19 -11.87
C ALA A 128 6.71 -8.02 -11.41
N ALA A 129 7.47 -7.11 -12.01
CA ALA A 129 8.84 -6.80 -11.62
C ALA A 129 8.93 -6.16 -10.23
N SER A 130 7.96 -5.31 -9.87
CA SER A 130 7.88 -4.75 -8.52
C SER A 130 7.67 -5.84 -7.46
N ALA A 131 7.15 -7.00 -7.84
CA ALA A 131 6.98 -8.14 -6.97
C ALA A 131 8.11 -9.16 -7.08
N GLY A 132 8.21 -9.86 -8.21
CA GLY A 132 9.10 -11.00 -8.40
C GLY A 132 10.59 -10.66 -8.25
N LEU A 133 11.04 -9.48 -8.73
CA LEU A 133 12.45 -9.07 -8.59
C LEU A 133 12.75 -8.43 -7.22
N ALA A 134 11.73 -7.90 -6.55
CA ALA A 134 11.85 -7.28 -5.23
C ALA A 134 11.71 -8.28 -4.08
N ALA A 135 11.09 -9.43 -4.33
CA ALA A 135 10.83 -10.45 -3.35
C ALA A 135 12.13 -11.09 -2.80
N PRO A 136 12.15 -11.56 -1.54
CA PRO A 136 13.36 -12.03 -0.89
C PRO A 136 13.80 -13.46 -1.26
N PHE A 137 13.20 -14.09 -2.27
CA PHE A 137 13.38 -15.52 -2.56
C PHE A 137 13.99 -15.85 -3.93
N GLY A 138 14.22 -14.86 -4.81
CA GLY A 138 14.73 -15.11 -6.16
C GLY A 138 13.63 -15.67 -7.08
N ASP A 139 13.91 -16.79 -7.75
CA ASP A 139 12.97 -17.44 -8.67
C ASP A 139 11.63 -17.72 -7.98
N CYS A 140 10.54 -17.31 -8.63
CA CYS A 140 9.20 -17.43 -8.05
C CYS A 140 8.11 -17.30 -9.10
N ALA A 141 6.93 -17.83 -8.77
CA ALA A 141 5.71 -17.47 -9.47
C ALA A 141 5.33 -16.02 -9.13
N VAL A 142 4.74 -15.32 -10.09
CA VAL A 142 4.25 -13.95 -9.92
C VAL A 142 2.83 -13.84 -10.44
N LEU A 143 1.95 -13.23 -9.63
CA LEU A 143 0.60 -12.90 -10.01
C LEU A 143 0.34 -11.41 -9.73
N THR A 144 -0.08 -10.71 -10.77
CA THR A 144 -0.52 -9.32 -10.69
C THR A 144 -2.02 -9.27 -10.96
N VAL A 145 -2.78 -8.63 -10.08
CA VAL A 145 -4.23 -8.44 -10.25
C VAL A 145 -4.59 -7.01 -9.90
N ASP A 146 -5.16 -6.31 -10.87
CA ASP A 146 -5.31 -4.87 -10.81
C ASP A 146 -6.64 -4.39 -11.43
N GLY A 147 -6.90 -3.08 -11.36
CA GLY A 147 -7.99 -2.44 -12.08
C GLY A 147 -7.79 -2.59 -13.60
N ARG A 148 -6.79 -1.89 -14.15
CA ARG A 148 -6.40 -2.03 -15.56
C ARG A 148 -5.00 -1.49 -15.82
N GLY A 149 -4.37 -2.03 -16.85
CA GLY A 149 -3.22 -1.45 -17.53
C GLY A 149 -3.65 -0.84 -18.86
N GLU A 150 -2.89 -1.13 -19.90
CA GLU A 150 -3.17 -0.70 -21.27
C GLU A 150 -4.47 -1.32 -21.80
N SER A 151 -4.56 -2.65 -21.74
CA SER A 151 -5.71 -3.44 -22.21
C SER A 151 -5.91 -4.76 -21.47
N THR A 152 -5.17 -4.94 -20.38
CA THR A 152 -5.20 -6.09 -19.48
C THR A 152 -5.55 -5.65 -18.07
N SER A 153 -5.95 -6.60 -17.22
CA SER A 153 -6.28 -6.36 -15.80
C SER A 153 -5.47 -7.27 -14.85
N ALA A 154 -4.87 -8.34 -15.35
CA ALA A 154 -4.02 -9.24 -14.58
C ALA A 154 -2.95 -9.89 -15.47
N LEU A 155 -1.86 -10.34 -14.85
CA LEU A 155 -0.79 -11.13 -15.45
C LEU A 155 -0.34 -12.20 -14.47
N ALA A 156 -0.28 -13.45 -14.95
CA ALA A 156 0.27 -14.59 -14.23
C ALA A 156 1.50 -15.12 -14.99
N GLY A 157 2.58 -15.38 -14.27
CA GLY A 157 3.85 -15.81 -14.84
C GLY A 157 4.85 -16.26 -13.79
N GLU A 158 6.12 -16.34 -14.17
CA GLU A 158 7.21 -16.62 -13.26
C GLU A 158 8.47 -15.83 -13.61
N TYR A 159 9.29 -15.56 -12.60
CA TYR A 159 10.65 -15.10 -12.76
C TYR A 159 11.61 -16.27 -12.59
N VAL A 160 12.49 -16.46 -13.57
CA VAL A 160 13.59 -17.43 -13.54
C VAL A 160 14.87 -16.74 -13.98
N ASP A 161 15.91 -16.78 -13.14
CA ASP A 161 17.18 -16.09 -13.36
C ASP A 161 17.00 -14.59 -13.70
N GLY A 162 16.04 -13.95 -13.02
CA GLY A 162 15.71 -12.52 -13.21
C GLY A 162 14.92 -12.20 -14.48
N ARG A 163 14.47 -13.19 -15.25
CA ARG A 163 13.70 -13.01 -16.48
C ARG A 163 12.24 -13.39 -16.30
N LEU A 164 11.34 -12.56 -16.79
CA LEU A 164 9.90 -12.82 -16.73
C LEU A 164 9.45 -13.73 -17.87
N GLN A 165 8.80 -14.84 -17.52
CA GLN A 165 7.99 -15.63 -18.44
C GLN A 165 6.50 -15.39 -18.14
N VAL A 166 5.79 -14.76 -19.08
CA VAL A 166 4.35 -14.57 -18.98
C VAL A 166 3.62 -15.83 -19.44
N LEU A 167 2.71 -16.34 -18.61
CA LEU A 167 1.94 -17.56 -18.89
C LEU A 167 0.49 -17.24 -19.25
N ALA A 168 -0.10 -16.24 -18.61
CA ALA A 168 -1.45 -15.77 -18.89
C ALA A 168 -1.56 -14.26 -18.65
N ALA A 169 -2.43 -13.59 -19.42
CA ALA A 169 -2.75 -12.18 -19.24
C ALA A 169 -4.26 -11.99 -19.41
N GLN A 170 -4.93 -11.50 -18.36
CA GLN A 170 -6.36 -11.24 -18.39
C GLN A 170 -6.64 -10.00 -19.21
N ARG A 171 -7.38 -10.15 -20.30
CA ARG A 171 -7.83 -9.03 -21.14
C ARG A 171 -9.07 -8.37 -20.53
N LEU A 172 -9.18 -7.07 -20.74
CA LEU A 172 -10.44 -6.34 -20.52
C LEU A 172 -11.54 -6.88 -21.45
N PRO A 173 -12.83 -6.82 -21.06
CA PRO A 173 -13.39 -6.08 -19.91
C PRO A 173 -13.32 -6.81 -18.57
N HIS A 174 -12.86 -8.06 -18.51
CA HIS A 174 -12.87 -8.82 -17.26
C HIS A 174 -11.77 -8.34 -16.32
N SER A 175 -12.14 -7.65 -15.24
CA SER A 175 -11.23 -7.17 -14.21
C SER A 175 -11.84 -7.35 -12.83
N LEU A 176 -11.15 -8.10 -11.97
CA LEU A 176 -11.51 -8.23 -10.56
C LEU A 176 -11.33 -6.91 -9.81
N GLY A 177 -10.33 -6.10 -10.21
CA GLY A 177 -10.12 -4.77 -9.65
C GLY A 177 -11.29 -3.85 -9.98
N LEU A 178 -11.67 -3.73 -11.26
CA LEU A 178 -12.80 -2.87 -11.66
C LEU A 178 -14.13 -3.36 -11.08
N MET A 179 -14.37 -4.68 -11.02
CA MET A 179 -15.56 -5.23 -10.33
C MET A 179 -15.62 -4.76 -8.87
N TYR A 180 -14.50 -4.77 -8.16
CA TYR A 180 -14.44 -4.34 -6.76
C TYR A 180 -14.59 -2.81 -6.62
N GLU A 181 -14.04 -2.03 -7.55
CA GLU A 181 -14.26 -0.57 -7.63
C GLU A 181 -15.73 -0.21 -7.89
N GLU A 182 -16.38 -0.91 -8.82
CA GLU A 182 -17.80 -0.70 -9.15
C GLU A 182 -18.70 -1.01 -7.95
N LEU A 183 -18.41 -2.09 -7.22
CA LEU A 183 -19.06 -2.37 -5.94
C LEU A 183 -18.81 -1.24 -4.93
N THR A 184 -17.58 -0.75 -4.85
CA THR A 184 -17.20 0.35 -3.94
C THR A 184 -18.02 1.61 -4.22
N GLU A 185 -18.19 1.97 -5.49
CA GLU A 185 -19.03 3.08 -5.92
C GLU A 185 -20.52 2.82 -5.66
N HIS A 186 -21.01 1.61 -5.94
CA HIS A 186 -22.40 1.22 -5.68
C HIS A 186 -22.77 1.34 -4.20
N LEU A 187 -21.82 0.98 -3.34
CA LEU A 187 -21.92 1.15 -1.89
C LEU A 187 -21.63 2.58 -1.45
N GLY A 188 -21.65 3.58 -2.33
CA GLY A 188 -21.54 5.00 -2.00
C GLY A 188 -20.18 5.41 -1.43
N PHE A 189 -19.12 4.66 -1.72
CA PHE A 189 -17.74 5.02 -1.40
C PHE A 189 -16.99 5.49 -2.65
N HIS A 190 -15.83 6.10 -2.47
CA HIS A 190 -15.04 6.63 -3.59
C HIS A 190 -14.22 5.51 -4.25
N ARG A 191 -14.49 5.21 -5.52
CA ARG A 191 -13.72 4.25 -6.33
C ARG A 191 -12.25 4.65 -6.49
N SER A 192 -11.38 3.67 -6.71
CA SER A 192 -9.91 3.81 -6.78
C SER A 192 -9.33 4.51 -5.54
N SER A 193 -9.96 4.34 -4.38
CA SER A 193 -9.54 4.96 -3.12
C SER A 193 -10.04 4.20 -1.90
N ASP A 194 -11.33 3.86 -1.83
CA ASP A 194 -12.01 3.38 -0.62
C ASP A 194 -12.34 1.87 -0.61
N GLU A 195 -11.75 1.08 -1.51
CA GLU A 195 -11.97 -0.37 -1.61
C GLU A 195 -11.71 -1.08 -0.27
N TYR A 196 -10.74 -0.61 0.52
CA TYR A 196 -10.46 -1.15 1.85
C TYR A 196 -11.65 -1.01 2.82
N LYS A 197 -12.60 -0.09 2.59
CA LYS A 197 -13.84 0.03 3.38
C LYS A 197 -14.79 -1.11 3.06
N VAL A 198 -14.90 -1.48 1.79
CA VAL A 198 -15.69 -2.65 1.36
C VAL A 198 -15.10 -3.93 1.93
N MET A 199 -13.77 -4.06 1.92
CA MET A 199 -13.07 -5.17 2.56
C MET A 199 -13.37 -5.25 4.07
N ALA A 200 -13.39 -4.12 4.77
CA ALA A 200 -13.75 -4.09 6.19
C ALA A 200 -15.24 -4.44 6.40
N LEU A 201 -16.13 -3.87 5.57
CA LEU A 201 -17.58 -4.11 5.63
C LEU A 201 -17.93 -5.58 5.41
N ALA A 202 -17.18 -6.29 4.56
CA ALA A 202 -17.36 -7.72 4.30
C ALA A 202 -17.27 -8.59 5.58
N SER A 203 -16.56 -8.14 6.62
CA SER A 203 -16.45 -8.88 7.90
C SER A 203 -17.71 -8.79 8.79
N TYR A 204 -18.66 -7.92 8.46
CA TYR A 204 -19.86 -7.67 9.28
C TYR A 204 -21.04 -8.58 8.94
N ALA A 205 -20.96 -9.38 7.87
CA ALA A 205 -22.07 -10.24 7.46
C ALA A 205 -21.59 -11.53 6.79
N LYS A 206 -22.54 -12.46 6.59
CA LYS A 206 -22.30 -13.70 5.85
C LYS A 206 -22.47 -13.46 4.33
N PRO A 207 -21.77 -14.21 3.48
CA PRO A 207 -21.82 -14.06 2.02
C PRO A 207 -23.10 -14.69 1.42
N THR A 208 -24.25 -14.09 1.69
CA THR A 208 -25.59 -14.62 1.32
C THR A 208 -25.81 -14.76 -0.18
N PHE A 209 -25.17 -13.92 -1.00
CA PHE A 209 -25.33 -13.88 -2.46
C PHE A 209 -24.20 -14.60 -3.21
N LEU A 210 -23.32 -15.31 -2.51
CA LEU A 210 -22.19 -16.01 -3.12
C LEU A 210 -22.60 -16.97 -4.26
N PRO A 211 -23.71 -17.74 -4.17
CA PRO A 211 -24.14 -18.61 -5.28
C PRO A 211 -24.37 -17.84 -6.58
N ASP A 212 -24.97 -16.64 -6.51
CA ASP A 212 -25.23 -15.82 -7.69
C ASP A 212 -23.91 -15.30 -8.29
N PHE A 213 -22.96 -14.86 -7.44
CA PHE A 213 -21.64 -14.40 -7.89
C PHE A 213 -20.75 -15.53 -8.41
N ALA A 214 -20.94 -16.77 -7.94
CA ALA A 214 -20.28 -17.96 -8.50
C ALA A 214 -20.73 -18.25 -9.94
N GLU A 215 -21.97 -17.88 -10.29
CA GLU A 215 -22.45 -17.94 -11.67
C GLU A 215 -21.95 -16.75 -12.51
N LEU A 216 -21.76 -15.57 -11.93
CA LEU A 216 -21.37 -14.37 -12.68
C LEU A 216 -19.86 -14.28 -12.91
N VAL A 217 -19.05 -14.74 -11.95
CA VAL A 217 -17.59 -14.62 -11.99
C VAL A 217 -16.99 -16.01 -12.04
N ARG A 218 -16.60 -16.47 -13.23
CA ARG A 218 -16.17 -17.86 -13.47
C ARG A 218 -14.72 -17.91 -13.91
N THR A 219 -13.98 -18.88 -13.40
CA THR A 219 -12.63 -19.20 -13.86
C THR A 219 -12.72 -20.06 -15.12
N THR A 220 -11.82 -19.84 -16.08
CA THR A 220 -11.80 -20.59 -17.35
C THR A 220 -10.94 -21.85 -17.30
N GLY A 221 -10.19 -22.04 -16.19
CA GLY A 221 -9.24 -23.14 -16.02
C GLY A 221 -7.85 -22.89 -16.61
N GLU A 222 -7.62 -21.77 -17.28
CA GLU A 222 -6.34 -21.40 -17.90
C GLU A 222 -5.66 -20.22 -17.19
N GLY A 223 -5.85 -20.10 -15.87
CA GLY A 223 -5.37 -18.95 -15.10
C GLY A 223 -6.11 -17.64 -15.40
N LEU A 224 -7.25 -17.71 -16.08
CA LEU A 224 -8.08 -16.58 -16.49
C LEU A 224 -9.50 -16.73 -15.92
N TYR A 225 -10.26 -15.64 -16.02
CA TYR A 225 -11.65 -15.55 -15.57
C TYR A 225 -12.51 -14.69 -16.50
N GLU A 226 -13.81 -14.96 -16.44
CA GLU A 226 -14.87 -14.21 -17.09
C GLU A 226 -15.80 -13.63 -16.02
N ILE A 227 -16.19 -12.37 -16.23
CA ILE A 227 -17.13 -11.64 -15.39
C ILE A 227 -18.31 -11.27 -16.28
N GLY A 228 -19.48 -11.79 -15.94
CA GLY A 228 -20.76 -11.42 -16.56
C GLY A 228 -21.21 -10.03 -16.15
N GLU A 229 -22.30 -9.55 -16.75
CA GLU A 229 -22.91 -8.27 -16.40
C GLU A 229 -23.48 -8.30 -14.97
N ILE A 230 -23.13 -7.30 -14.15
CA ILE A 230 -23.54 -7.21 -12.75
C ILE A 230 -24.47 -6.03 -12.55
N GLU A 231 -25.76 -6.31 -12.38
CA GLU A 231 -26.77 -5.32 -11.99
C GLU A 231 -26.84 -5.23 -10.46
N TRP A 232 -25.95 -4.44 -9.84
CA TRP A 232 -25.78 -4.37 -8.38
C TRP A 232 -27.08 -4.15 -7.59
N ASP A 233 -28.00 -3.35 -8.12
CA ASP A 233 -29.32 -3.05 -7.53
C ASP A 233 -30.20 -4.29 -7.31
N ARG A 234 -29.89 -5.43 -7.94
CA ARG A 234 -30.57 -6.71 -7.73
C ARG A 234 -30.38 -7.26 -6.32
N TRP A 235 -29.24 -6.98 -5.67
CA TRP A 235 -28.89 -7.56 -4.37
C TRP A 235 -28.93 -6.55 -3.22
N ALA A 236 -28.50 -5.31 -3.45
CA ALA A 236 -28.59 -4.23 -2.47
C ALA A 236 -28.86 -2.90 -3.19
N PRO A 237 -29.65 -1.99 -2.62
CA PRO A 237 -29.90 -0.69 -3.23
C PRO A 237 -28.60 0.10 -3.35
N ARG A 238 -28.46 0.88 -4.43
CA ARG A 238 -27.37 1.85 -4.54
C ARG A 238 -27.40 2.84 -3.38
N ARG A 239 -26.22 3.12 -2.83
CA ARG A 239 -26.05 4.07 -1.74
C ARG A 239 -25.52 5.41 -2.23
N GLY A 240 -26.15 6.51 -1.80
CA GLY A 240 -25.64 7.86 -1.91
C GLY A 240 -24.77 8.27 -0.71
N PRO A 241 -24.12 9.44 -0.78
CA PRO A 241 -23.44 10.03 0.37
C PRO A 241 -24.43 10.33 1.50
N GLY A 242 -24.28 9.63 2.64
CA GLY A 242 -25.07 9.85 3.86
C GLY A 242 -26.24 8.88 4.08
N ASP A 243 -26.55 7.99 3.13
CA ASP A 243 -27.55 6.95 3.37
C ASP A 243 -27.00 5.88 4.35
N SER A 244 -27.92 5.11 4.95
CA SER A 244 -27.54 4.08 5.93
C SER A 244 -26.83 2.89 5.27
N LEU A 245 -25.86 2.34 6.01
CA LEU A 245 -25.22 1.06 5.71
C LEU A 245 -25.97 -0.05 6.44
N ASP A 246 -26.94 -0.63 5.74
CA ASP A 246 -27.74 -1.75 6.28
C ASP A 246 -27.05 -3.11 6.07
N GLU A 247 -27.53 -4.14 6.78
CA GLU A 247 -26.98 -5.51 6.74
C GLU A 247 -26.87 -6.08 5.31
N VAL A 248 -27.83 -5.77 4.43
CA VAL A 248 -27.82 -6.24 3.03
C VAL A 248 -26.58 -5.76 2.25
N HIS A 249 -26.08 -4.55 2.55
CA HIS A 249 -24.86 -4.03 1.93
C HIS A 249 -23.63 -4.80 2.41
N ALA A 250 -23.61 -5.18 3.69
CA ALA A 250 -22.55 -6.03 4.23
C ALA A 250 -22.63 -7.44 3.65
N GLN A 251 -23.82 -8.01 3.46
CA GLN A 251 -24.00 -9.31 2.80
C GLN A 251 -23.52 -9.28 1.34
N LEU A 252 -23.77 -8.19 0.62
CA LEU A 252 -23.25 -7.97 -0.73
C LEU A 252 -21.72 -7.89 -0.72
N ALA A 253 -21.13 -7.04 0.14
CA ALA A 253 -19.68 -6.93 0.29
C ALA A 253 -19.03 -8.26 0.64
N ALA A 254 -19.60 -9.01 1.59
CA ALA A 254 -19.13 -10.34 1.98
C ALA A 254 -19.18 -11.35 0.83
N SER A 255 -20.24 -11.31 0.02
CA SER A 255 -20.41 -12.24 -1.12
C SER A 255 -19.40 -11.99 -2.22
N VAL A 256 -19.15 -10.73 -2.58
CA VAL A 256 -18.16 -10.35 -3.58
C VAL A 256 -16.74 -10.60 -3.09
N GLN A 257 -16.46 -10.28 -1.83
CA GLN A 257 -15.17 -10.59 -1.19
C GLN A 257 -14.88 -12.09 -1.21
N ALA A 258 -15.85 -12.92 -0.80
CA ALA A 258 -15.69 -14.38 -0.83
C ALA A 258 -15.48 -14.92 -2.25
N ARG A 259 -16.18 -14.36 -3.25
CA ARG A 259 -16.00 -14.78 -4.65
C ARG A 259 -14.66 -14.34 -5.24
N LEU A 260 -14.22 -13.12 -4.95
CA LEU A 260 -12.89 -12.63 -5.33
C LEU A 260 -11.81 -13.61 -4.85
N GLU A 261 -11.89 -14.00 -3.58
CA GLU A 261 -10.98 -14.93 -2.96
C GLU A 261 -10.98 -16.33 -3.60
N GLU A 262 -12.15 -16.88 -3.94
CA GLU A 262 -12.27 -18.17 -4.63
C GLU A 262 -11.63 -18.13 -6.02
N VAL A 263 -11.88 -17.07 -6.78
CA VAL A 263 -11.29 -16.90 -8.12
C VAL A 263 -9.77 -16.78 -8.03
N LEU A 264 -9.26 -16.01 -7.06
CA LEU A 264 -7.82 -15.89 -6.85
C LEU A 264 -7.19 -17.22 -6.45
N LEU A 265 -7.86 -18.02 -5.60
CA LEU A 265 -7.40 -19.37 -5.23
C LEU A 265 -7.27 -20.30 -6.45
N ASP A 266 -8.27 -20.30 -7.33
CA ASP A 266 -8.23 -21.09 -8.57
C ASP A 266 -7.07 -20.66 -9.48
N VAL A 267 -6.86 -19.34 -9.63
CA VAL A 267 -5.77 -18.79 -10.46
C VAL A 267 -4.40 -19.15 -9.90
N VAL A 268 -4.18 -19.03 -8.57
CA VAL A 268 -2.91 -19.43 -7.97
C VAL A 268 -2.70 -20.95 -7.99
N GLY A 269 -3.79 -21.73 -7.89
CA GLY A 269 -3.76 -23.18 -8.07
C GLY A 269 -3.22 -23.56 -9.45
N TRP A 270 -3.81 -22.99 -10.49
CA TRP A 270 -3.33 -23.15 -11.87
C TRP A 270 -1.88 -22.68 -12.03
N LEU A 271 -1.54 -21.51 -11.49
CA LEU A 271 -0.19 -20.94 -11.65
C LEU A 271 0.87 -21.84 -11.02
N HIS A 272 0.59 -22.39 -9.84
CA HIS A 272 1.47 -23.35 -9.18
C HIS A 272 1.65 -24.63 -10.01
N GLU A 273 0.57 -25.19 -10.57
CA GLU A 273 0.66 -26.37 -11.45
C GLU A 273 1.51 -26.13 -12.71
N ARG A 274 1.46 -24.90 -13.26
CA ARG A 274 2.21 -24.55 -14.48
C ARG A 274 3.69 -24.27 -14.25
N THR A 275 4.02 -23.69 -13.10
CA THR A 275 5.38 -23.22 -12.79
C THR A 275 6.17 -24.20 -11.91
N GLY A 276 5.48 -24.93 -11.02
CA GLY A 276 6.12 -25.79 -10.02
C GLY A 276 6.90 -25.02 -8.94
N GLN A 277 6.69 -23.71 -8.84
CA GLN A 277 7.39 -22.83 -7.91
C GLN A 277 6.81 -22.94 -6.49
N ASP A 278 7.68 -22.93 -5.48
CA ASP A 278 7.27 -22.93 -4.07
C ASP A 278 6.88 -21.53 -3.55
N CYS A 279 7.33 -20.48 -4.24
CA CYS A 279 7.17 -19.09 -3.82
C CYS A 279 6.27 -18.31 -4.77
N LEU A 280 5.38 -17.48 -4.22
CA LEU A 280 4.48 -16.59 -4.94
C LEU A 280 4.73 -15.12 -4.54
N ALA A 281 4.97 -14.27 -5.53
CA ALA A 281 5.03 -12.82 -5.37
C ALA A 281 3.76 -12.17 -5.93
N LEU A 282 3.16 -11.24 -5.17
CA LEU A 282 1.89 -10.57 -5.51
C LEU A 282 2.04 -9.05 -5.65
N ALA A 283 1.42 -8.49 -6.68
CA ALA A 283 1.26 -7.04 -6.91
C ALA A 283 -0.06 -6.73 -7.64
N GLY A 284 -0.29 -5.46 -7.97
CA GLY A 284 -1.56 -4.93 -8.45
C GLY A 284 -2.47 -4.48 -7.29
N GLY A 285 -3.40 -3.55 -7.56
CA GLY A 285 -4.25 -2.95 -6.52
C GLY A 285 -5.03 -3.98 -5.69
N VAL A 286 -5.43 -5.11 -6.30
CA VAL A 286 -6.15 -6.19 -5.59
C VAL A 286 -5.24 -6.88 -4.56
N ALA A 287 -3.92 -6.91 -4.75
CA ALA A 287 -2.99 -7.48 -3.80
C ALA A 287 -2.86 -6.65 -2.49
N LEU A 288 -3.49 -5.46 -2.39
CA LEU A 288 -3.66 -4.77 -1.11
C LEU A 288 -4.78 -5.39 -0.24
N ASN A 289 -5.55 -6.34 -0.78
CA ASN A 289 -6.61 -7.08 -0.08
C ASN A 289 -5.99 -8.14 0.85
N CYS A 290 -5.69 -7.73 2.08
CA CYS A 290 -5.04 -8.58 3.07
C CYS A 290 -5.86 -9.80 3.52
N VAL A 291 -7.18 -9.80 3.29
CA VAL A 291 -8.04 -10.95 3.60
C VAL A 291 -7.80 -12.04 2.54
N ALA A 292 -7.83 -11.65 1.25
CA ALA A 292 -7.48 -12.54 0.16
C ALA A 292 -6.05 -13.06 0.27
N ASN A 293 -5.08 -12.19 0.56
CA ASN A 293 -3.68 -12.60 0.69
C ASN A 293 -3.48 -13.70 1.75
N THR A 294 -4.15 -13.59 2.91
CA THR A 294 -4.08 -14.66 3.93
C THR A 294 -4.66 -15.96 3.41
N ARG A 295 -5.81 -15.90 2.73
CA ARG A 295 -6.43 -17.11 2.16
C ARG A 295 -5.53 -17.77 1.11
N LEU A 296 -4.86 -16.98 0.26
CA LEU A 296 -3.88 -17.50 -0.70
C LEU A 296 -2.67 -18.14 -0.01
N ALA A 297 -2.21 -17.57 1.10
CA ALA A 297 -1.08 -18.10 1.86
C ALA A 297 -1.41 -19.35 2.69
N THR A 298 -2.67 -19.55 3.09
CA THR A 298 -3.07 -20.67 3.95
C THR A 298 -3.71 -21.82 3.19
N ASP A 299 -4.53 -21.49 2.19
CA ASP A 299 -5.36 -22.46 1.48
C ASP A 299 -4.82 -22.72 0.07
N GLY A 300 -3.92 -21.85 -0.41
CA GLY A 300 -3.23 -22.02 -1.69
C GLY A 300 -2.06 -23.00 -1.61
N PRO A 301 -1.52 -23.42 -2.77
CA PRO A 301 -0.48 -24.45 -2.84
C PRO A 301 0.94 -23.93 -2.55
N PHE A 302 1.15 -22.61 -2.51
CA PHE A 302 2.47 -22.03 -2.34
C PHE A 302 2.96 -22.08 -0.89
N ARG A 303 4.22 -22.43 -0.69
CA ARG A 303 4.87 -22.48 0.63
C ARG A 303 5.16 -21.10 1.19
N HIS A 304 5.50 -20.15 0.31
CA HIS A 304 5.85 -18.79 0.68
C HIS A 304 5.09 -17.81 -0.20
N VAL A 305 4.40 -16.84 0.43
CA VAL A 305 3.70 -15.77 -0.28
C VAL A 305 4.27 -14.43 0.19
N TRP A 306 4.66 -13.58 -0.75
CA TRP A 306 5.11 -12.22 -0.49
C TRP A 306 4.28 -11.24 -1.31
N VAL A 307 3.91 -10.13 -0.69
CA VAL A 307 3.10 -9.10 -1.29
C VAL A 307 3.93 -7.82 -1.28
N GLN A 308 4.01 -7.14 -2.41
CA GLN A 308 4.70 -5.86 -2.53
C GLN A 308 4.04 -4.82 -1.59
N PRO A 309 4.75 -4.21 -0.61
CA PRO A 309 4.18 -3.16 0.25
C PRO A 309 3.56 -1.98 -0.49
N ALA A 310 4.10 -1.62 -1.67
CA ALA A 310 3.51 -0.65 -2.58
C ALA A 310 2.79 -1.34 -3.75
N ALA A 311 1.96 -2.38 -3.49
CA ALA A 311 1.38 -3.24 -4.55
C ALA A 311 0.50 -2.52 -5.59
N GLY A 312 -0.08 -1.36 -5.25
CA GLY A 312 -0.82 -0.54 -6.21
C GLY A 312 0.10 0.17 -7.21
N ASP A 313 -0.45 1.10 -7.99
CA ASP A 313 0.24 1.74 -9.12
C ASP A 313 1.55 2.43 -8.75
N ALA A 314 1.69 2.94 -7.53
CA ALA A 314 2.95 3.50 -7.04
C ALA A 314 4.13 2.53 -7.23
N GLY A 315 3.95 1.23 -6.90
CA GLY A 315 4.99 0.21 -7.00
C GLY A 315 5.47 -0.05 -8.42
N THR A 316 4.67 0.27 -9.44
CA THR A 316 5.06 0.08 -10.84
C THR A 316 6.24 0.98 -11.23
N ALA A 317 6.43 2.13 -10.58
CA ALA A 317 7.64 2.95 -10.78
C ALA A 317 8.90 2.15 -10.40
N LEU A 318 8.88 1.48 -9.26
CA LEU A 318 9.98 0.60 -8.84
C LEU A 318 10.15 -0.57 -9.81
N GLY A 319 9.06 -1.24 -10.15
CA GLY A 319 9.10 -2.39 -11.04
C GLY A 319 9.59 -2.08 -12.46
N ALA A 320 9.24 -0.92 -13.03
CA ALA A 320 9.74 -0.48 -14.33
C ALA A 320 11.27 -0.32 -14.33
N ALA A 321 11.83 0.28 -13.27
CA ALA A 321 13.28 0.40 -13.11
C ALA A 321 13.97 -0.96 -12.94
N LEU A 322 13.42 -1.84 -12.09
CA LEU A 322 13.98 -3.18 -11.85
C LEU A 322 13.92 -4.07 -13.10
N HIS A 323 12.80 -4.04 -13.83
CA HIS A 323 12.65 -4.80 -15.07
C HIS A 323 13.68 -4.37 -16.10
N HIS A 324 13.83 -3.05 -16.31
CA HIS A 324 14.81 -2.53 -17.26
C HIS A 324 16.25 -2.83 -16.82
N ALA A 325 16.55 -2.81 -15.52
CA ALA A 325 17.84 -3.20 -14.98
C ALA A 325 18.17 -4.66 -15.32
N ALA A 326 17.24 -5.58 -15.01
CA ALA A 326 17.41 -7.01 -15.23
C ALA A 326 17.55 -7.37 -16.72
N GLU A 327 16.71 -6.81 -17.60
CA GLU A 327 16.78 -7.06 -19.05
C GLU A 327 18.10 -6.58 -19.68
N ASN A 328 18.76 -5.59 -19.07
CA ASN A 328 20.05 -5.07 -19.52
C ASN A 328 21.25 -5.62 -18.71
N GLY A 329 21.03 -6.68 -17.92
CA GLY A 329 22.10 -7.47 -17.31
C GLY A 329 22.57 -7.02 -15.92
N ASP A 330 21.91 -6.05 -15.28
CA ASP A 330 22.17 -5.74 -13.87
C ASP A 330 21.63 -6.87 -12.99
N ALA A 331 22.43 -7.32 -12.02
CA ALA A 331 21.96 -8.26 -11.00
C ALA A 331 21.10 -7.52 -9.96
N VAL A 332 19.78 -7.71 -10.02
CA VAL A 332 18.83 -7.03 -9.15
C VAL A 332 18.86 -7.62 -7.73
N SER A 333 18.90 -6.74 -6.73
CA SER A 333 18.81 -7.11 -5.31
C SER A 333 17.36 -7.02 -4.80
N PRO A 334 16.94 -7.91 -3.89
CA PRO A 334 15.64 -7.81 -3.23
C PRO A 334 15.43 -6.47 -2.53
N MET A 335 14.16 -6.10 -2.33
CA MET A 335 13.78 -4.90 -1.60
C MET A 335 14.21 -5.01 -0.13
N PRO A 336 15.02 -4.07 0.38
CA PRO A 336 15.58 -4.17 1.73
C PRO A 336 14.51 -3.97 2.82
N GLY A 337 13.50 -3.16 2.52
CA GLY A 337 12.42 -2.73 3.40
C GLY A 337 11.54 -1.71 2.67
N ALA A 338 10.46 -1.26 3.31
CA ALA A 338 9.55 -0.26 2.75
C ALA A 338 10.00 1.19 3.04
N ASP A 339 11.02 1.39 3.87
CA ASP A 339 11.60 2.67 4.29
C ASP A 339 12.46 3.32 3.17
N LEU A 340 11.86 3.50 1.99
CA LEU A 340 12.53 3.98 0.78
C LEU A 340 12.37 5.49 0.54
N GLY A 341 11.54 6.18 1.34
CA GLY A 341 11.20 7.59 1.19
C GLY A 341 12.17 8.56 1.88
N ARG A 342 11.65 9.76 2.18
CA ARG A 342 12.38 10.91 2.75
C ARG A 342 12.77 10.66 4.21
N GLU A 343 13.99 11.06 4.55
CA GLU A 343 14.46 11.22 5.92
C GLU A 343 14.79 12.69 6.20
N TRP A 344 14.84 13.03 7.47
CA TRP A 344 15.16 14.37 7.96
C TRP A 344 16.17 14.24 9.09
N SER A 345 17.20 15.09 9.04
CA SER A 345 18.19 15.13 10.10
C SER A 345 17.65 15.80 11.36
N ASP A 346 18.22 15.45 12.52
CA ASP A 346 17.91 16.12 13.79
C ASP A 346 18.03 17.64 13.68
N ALA A 347 19.02 18.14 12.94
CA ALA A 347 19.25 19.57 12.76
C ALA A 347 18.13 20.24 11.94
N GLU A 348 17.66 19.61 10.87
CA GLU A 348 16.53 20.12 10.07
C GLU A 348 15.22 20.13 10.88
N ILE A 349 14.99 19.10 11.69
CA ILE A 349 13.83 19.00 12.58
C ILE A 349 13.89 20.11 13.64
N GLU A 350 15.02 20.23 14.35
CA GLU A 350 15.20 21.21 15.43
C GLU A 350 15.07 22.64 14.92
N GLU A 351 15.64 22.93 13.74
CA GLU A 351 15.54 24.26 13.12
C GLU A 351 14.10 24.63 12.79
N LEU A 352 13.31 23.67 12.29
CA LEU A 352 11.89 23.91 12.06
C LEU A 352 11.15 24.15 13.38
N LEU A 353 11.42 23.36 14.42
CA LEU A 353 10.78 23.52 15.74
C LEU A 353 11.08 24.90 16.33
N LYS A 354 12.33 25.38 16.22
CA LYS A 354 12.75 26.73 16.62
C LYS A 354 12.07 27.80 15.79
N THR A 355 12.06 27.65 14.46
CA THR A 355 11.44 28.61 13.54
C THR A 355 9.94 28.74 13.78
N ALA A 356 9.27 27.62 14.08
CA ALA A 356 7.84 27.58 14.39
C ALA A 356 7.50 28.02 15.82
N ASP A 357 8.50 28.38 16.64
CA ASP A 357 8.35 28.73 18.06
C ASP A 357 7.56 27.67 18.86
N VAL A 358 7.79 26.39 18.52
CA VAL A 358 7.16 25.26 19.21
C VAL A 358 8.03 24.86 20.39
N ARG A 359 7.42 24.71 21.57
CA ARG A 359 8.13 24.20 22.74
C ARG A 359 8.36 22.69 22.60
N TYR A 360 9.61 22.27 22.71
CA TYR A 360 10.01 20.86 22.65
C TYR A 360 11.02 20.50 23.74
N GLU A 361 11.18 19.20 23.93
CA GLU A 361 12.18 18.57 24.79
C GLU A 361 13.07 17.65 23.92
N ARG A 362 14.33 17.46 24.31
CA ARG A 362 15.23 16.46 23.73
C ARG A 362 15.56 15.42 24.81
N PRO A 363 14.71 14.40 25.01
CA PRO A 363 14.95 13.36 26.01
C PRO A 363 16.17 12.49 25.68
N ASP A 364 16.68 11.77 26.68
CA ASP A 364 17.76 10.79 26.50
C ASP A 364 17.31 9.58 25.67
N ASP A 365 16.04 9.15 25.83
CA ASP A 365 15.43 8.11 24.99
C ASP A 365 13.98 8.47 24.64
N ILE A 366 13.75 8.75 23.35
CA ILE A 366 12.42 9.08 22.83
C ILE A 366 11.46 7.88 22.85
N ALA A 367 11.99 6.65 22.79
CA ALA A 367 11.17 5.44 22.88
C ALA A 367 10.56 5.28 24.27
N GLU A 368 11.32 5.56 25.32
CA GLU A 368 10.81 5.57 26.71
C GLU A 368 9.72 6.62 26.92
N VAL A 369 9.93 7.83 26.40
CA VAL A 369 8.95 8.93 26.50
C VAL A 369 7.64 8.57 25.79
N ALA A 370 7.73 7.98 24.59
CA ALA A 370 6.57 7.54 23.84
C ALA A 370 5.87 6.33 24.48
N ALA A 371 6.62 5.36 25.00
CA ALA A 371 6.06 4.22 25.75
C ALA A 371 5.34 4.67 27.04
N GLU A 372 5.91 5.64 27.76
CA GLU A 372 5.27 6.26 28.93
C GLU A 372 3.95 6.94 28.55
N ALA A 373 3.95 7.75 27.49
CA ALA A 373 2.74 8.39 26.98
C ALA A 373 1.66 7.36 26.61
N LEU A 374 2.02 6.35 25.81
CA LEU A 374 1.10 5.26 25.45
C LEU A 374 0.55 4.53 26.68
N SER A 375 1.37 4.29 27.72
CA SER A 375 0.92 3.64 28.97
C SER A 375 -0.10 4.48 29.74
N ARG A 376 -0.11 5.80 29.54
CA ARG A 376 -1.11 6.75 30.07
C ARG A 376 -2.33 6.92 29.17
N ASP A 377 -2.46 6.10 28.12
CA ASP A 377 -3.50 6.20 27.11
C ASP A 377 -3.45 7.52 26.31
N GLU A 378 -2.25 8.09 26.15
CA GLU A 378 -2.01 9.23 25.27
C GLU A 378 -1.81 8.77 23.82
N ALA A 379 -2.36 9.52 22.87
CA ALA A 379 -2.14 9.30 21.43
C ALA A 379 -0.79 9.91 21.02
N VAL A 380 0.05 9.12 20.36
CA VAL A 380 1.41 9.51 19.99
C VAL A 380 1.57 9.58 18.47
N GLY A 381 1.86 10.76 17.95
CA GLY A 381 2.39 10.93 16.59
C GLY A 381 3.86 10.52 16.59
N TRP A 382 4.23 9.56 15.76
CA TRP A 382 5.55 8.97 15.68
C TRP A 382 6.15 9.24 14.30
N PHE A 383 7.19 10.06 14.27
CA PHE A 383 7.89 10.51 13.06
C PHE A 383 9.38 10.19 13.17
N GLN A 384 9.83 9.12 12.53
CA GLN A 384 11.19 8.60 12.63
C GLN A 384 11.76 8.16 11.28
N GLY A 385 13.07 8.35 11.08
CA GLY A 385 13.81 7.81 9.94
C GLY A 385 13.22 8.12 8.55
N ARG A 386 13.52 7.24 7.60
CA ARG A 386 12.97 7.29 6.24
C ARG A 386 11.49 6.93 6.24
N SER A 387 10.70 7.63 5.42
CA SER A 387 9.28 7.30 5.26
C SER A 387 9.05 6.03 4.46
N GLU A 388 7.91 5.39 4.72
CA GLU A 388 7.45 4.20 4.04
C GLU A 388 6.99 4.50 2.61
N PHE A 389 7.28 3.59 1.68
CA PHE A 389 6.77 3.56 0.32
C PHE A 389 5.57 2.61 0.24
N GLY A 390 4.40 3.14 -0.13
CA GLY A 390 3.13 2.43 -0.12
C GLY A 390 2.14 3.01 0.89
N PRO A 391 0.91 2.45 0.96
CA PRO A 391 -0.22 3.06 1.64
C PRO A 391 -0.28 2.80 3.16
N ARG A 392 0.66 2.02 3.71
CA ARG A 392 0.66 1.62 5.14
C ARG A 392 1.74 2.39 5.90
N ALA A 393 1.38 2.94 7.06
CA ALA A 393 2.37 3.35 8.04
C ALA A 393 2.92 2.13 8.74
N LEU A 394 4.23 1.98 8.75
CA LEU A 394 4.97 0.84 9.25
C LEU A 394 5.98 1.27 10.33
N GLY A 395 5.60 2.25 11.16
CA GLY A 395 6.42 2.67 12.30
C GLY A 395 7.40 3.80 11.99
N HIS A 396 7.28 4.48 10.85
CA HIS A 396 8.08 5.67 10.53
C HIS A 396 7.21 6.94 10.45
N ARG A 397 5.98 6.84 9.96
CA ARG A 397 4.98 7.93 9.92
C ARG A 397 3.66 7.43 10.53
N SER A 398 3.71 7.11 11.81
CA SER A 398 2.67 6.37 12.52
C SER A 398 1.94 7.21 13.56
N LEU A 399 0.65 6.95 13.73
CA LEU A 399 -0.14 7.38 14.88
C LEU A 399 -0.34 6.15 15.77
N LEU A 400 0.18 6.22 16.99
CA LEU A 400 0.23 5.12 17.94
C LEU A 400 -0.78 5.32 19.08
N ALA A 401 -1.37 4.23 19.57
CA ALA A 401 -2.27 4.24 20.71
C ALA A 401 -2.20 2.95 21.53
N HIS A 402 -2.76 2.99 22.74
CA HIS A 402 -2.81 1.85 23.65
C HIS A 402 -3.82 0.80 23.15
N PRO A 403 -3.46 -0.49 22.98
CA PRO A 403 -4.35 -1.51 22.42
C PRO A 403 -5.37 -2.07 23.42
N GLY A 404 -5.07 -1.99 24.72
CA GLY A 404 -5.94 -2.44 25.80
C GLY A 404 -7.18 -1.58 26.08
N ARG A 405 -7.46 -0.55 25.26
CA ARG A 405 -8.54 0.42 25.50
C ARG A 405 -9.48 0.41 24.30
N VAL A 406 -10.66 -0.19 24.45
CA VAL A 406 -11.64 -0.32 23.34
C VAL A 406 -11.99 1.02 22.69
N GLY A 407 -12.07 2.10 23.46
CA GLY A 407 -12.37 3.45 22.97
C GLY A 407 -11.29 4.05 22.05
N ASN A 408 -10.10 3.45 21.96
CA ASN A 408 -9.05 3.95 21.06
C ASN A 408 -9.34 3.70 19.59
N VAL A 409 -10.19 2.73 19.24
CA VAL A 409 -10.64 2.58 17.84
C VAL A 409 -11.40 3.83 17.41
N GLU A 410 -12.40 4.22 18.21
CA GLU A 410 -13.23 5.39 17.98
C GLU A 410 -12.40 6.68 18.01
N ARG A 411 -11.58 6.86 19.04
CA ARG A 411 -10.69 8.03 19.17
C ARG A 411 -9.77 8.21 17.95
N LEU A 412 -9.15 7.14 17.46
CA LEU A 412 -8.29 7.20 16.28
C LEU A 412 -9.09 7.49 15.01
N ASN A 413 -10.31 6.96 14.90
CA ASN A 413 -11.19 7.26 13.77
C ASN A 413 -11.68 8.72 13.80
N ASP A 414 -11.93 9.30 14.98
CA ASP A 414 -12.28 10.70 15.16
C ASP A 414 -11.13 11.64 14.78
N ILE A 415 -9.91 11.35 15.25
CA ILE A 415 -8.68 12.08 14.84
C ILE A 415 -8.56 12.11 13.31
N LYS A 416 -8.95 11.03 12.66
CA LYS A 416 -8.85 10.84 11.22
C LYS A 416 -10.11 11.24 10.45
N GLY A 417 -11.15 11.73 11.13
CA GLY A 417 -12.44 12.13 10.56
C GLY A 417 -13.05 11.06 9.64
N ARG A 418 -13.07 9.80 10.07
CA ARG A 418 -13.46 8.64 9.24
C ARG A 418 -14.49 7.74 9.94
N GLU A 419 -15.05 6.80 9.18
CA GLU A 419 -16.09 5.88 9.64
C GLU A 419 -15.64 5.00 10.83
N GLN A 420 -16.54 4.72 11.77
CA GLN A 420 -16.20 4.04 13.02
C GLN A 420 -15.89 2.54 12.85
N PHE A 421 -16.34 1.92 11.77
CA PHE A 421 -16.03 0.52 11.47
C PHE A 421 -14.61 0.31 10.91
N ARG A 422 -13.82 1.37 10.72
CA ARG A 422 -12.46 1.28 10.18
C ARG A 422 -11.53 0.62 11.20
N PRO A 423 -10.94 -0.56 10.87
CA PRO A 423 -10.01 -1.20 11.79
C PRO A 423 -8.70 -0.43 11.90
N VAL A 424 -7.99 -0.72 12.99
CA VAL A 424 -6.60 -0.29 13.25
C VAL A 424 -5.73 -1.53 13.41
N ALA A 425 -4.42 -1.39 13.20
CA ALA A 425 -3.51 -2.53 13.14
C ALA A 425 -2.65 -2.63 14.41
N PRO A 426 -2.40 -3.82 14.96
CA PRO A 426 -1.39 -4.00 15.99
C PRO A 426 0.02 -3.97 15.40
N MET A 427 0.99 -3.49 16.17
CA MET A 427 2.42 -3.53 15.88
C MET A 427 3.14 -4.22 17.04
N THR A 428 3.80 -5.35 16.76
CA THR A 428 4.43 -6.23 17.75
C THR A 428 5.84 -6.62 17.31
N LEU A 429 6.68 -7.04 18.24
CA LEU A 429 7.98 -7.64 17.92
C LEU A 429 7.80 -8.96 17.16
N ALA A 430 8.63 -9.19 16.15
CA ALA A 430 8.55 -10.37 15.29
C ALA A 430 8.68 -11.67 16.09
N GLU A 431 9.60 -11.73 17.05
CA GLU A 431 9.83 -12.88 17.92
C GLU A 431 8.65 -13.20 18.85
N ARG A 432 7.75 -12.23 19.08
CA ARG A 432 6.56 -12.38 19.93
C ARG A 432 5.26 -12.54 19.14
N ALA A 433 5.29 -12.36 17.83
CA ALA A 433 4.07 -12.34 17.02
C ALA A 433 3.24 -13.63 17.14
N GLY A 434 3.91 -14.79 17.22
CA GLY A 434 3.27 -16.08 17.41
C GLY A 434 2.59 -16.29 18.77
N GLU A 435 2.85 -15.42 19.77
CA GLU A 435 2.10 -15.42 21.03
C GLU A 435 0.68 -14.85 20.86
N LEU A 436 0.49 -13.93 19.90
CA LEU A 436 -0.74 -13.15 19.71
C LEU A 436 -1.55 -13.57 18.48
N PHE A 437 -0.87 -14.04 17.43
CA PHE A 437 -1.44 -14.15 16.09
C PHE A 437 -1.20 -15.54 15.49
N SER A 438 -2.19 -16.07 14.78
CA SER A 438 -2.12 -17.33 14.05
C SER A 438 -2.72 -17.22 12.65
N ARG A 439 -2.72 -18.34 11.90
CA ARG A 439 -3.21 -18.50 10.53
C ARG A 439 -2.37 -17.80 9.45
N GLY A 440 -2.16 -16.49 9.55
CA GLY A 440 -1.36 -15.75 8.57
C GLY A 440 0.14 -16.04 8.63
N PRO A 441 0.90 -15.69 7.57
CA PRO A 441 2.35 -15.89 7.53
C PRO A 441 3.06 -14.94 8.49
N LEU A 442 4.01 -15.49 9.25
CA LEU A 442 4.93 -14.75 10.12
C LEU A 442 6.39 -14.92 9.63
N PRO A 443 7.20 -13.85 9.63
CA PRO A 443 6.87 -12.48 10.00
C PRO A 443 5.91 -11.79 9.01
N SER A 444 5.19 -10.75 9.47
CA SER A 444 4.26 -9.94 8.67
C SER A 444 4.64 -8.45 8.76
N PRO A 445 5.74 -8.01 8.11
CA PRO A 445 6.30 -6.67 8.32
C PRO A 445 5.48 -5.54 7.67
N TYR A 446 4.58 -5.85 6.74
CA TYR A 446 3.94 -4.84 5.88
C TYR A 446 2.43 -4.69 6.09
N MET A 447 1.86 -5.41 7.07
CA MET A 447 0.42 -5.44 7.31
C MET A 447 -0.41 -5.84 6.07
N LEU A 448 0.09 -6.79 5.27
CA LEU A 448 -0.55 -7.27 4.03
C LEU A 448 -1.29 -8.60 4.21
N PHE A 449 -1.37 -9.10 5.44
CA PHE A 449 -2.04 -10.34 5.80
C PHE A 449 -2.87 -10.13 7.06
N VAL A 450 -4.10 -10.64 7.08
CA VAL A 450 -4.88 -10.81 8.31
C VAL A 450 -4.47 -12.08 9.05
N HIS A 451 -4.61 -12.06 10.36
CA HIS A 451 -4.29 -13.16 11.27
C HIS A 451 -5.42 -13.32 12.28
N ASP A 452 -5.62 -14.53 12.77
CA ASP A 452 -6.54 -14.74 13.89
C ASP A 452 -5.87 -14.28 15.18
N VAL A 453 -6.59 -13.56 16.03
CA VAL A 453 -6.09 -13.20 17.36
C VAL A 453 -6.29 -14.39 18.28
N VAL A 454 -5.19 -14.88 18.85
CA VAL A 454 -5.16 -16.05 19.73
C VAL A 454 -6.11 -15.83 20.92
N PRO A 455 -6.93 -16.85 21.30
CA PRO A 455 -7.85 -16.74 22.42
C PRO A 455 -7.17 -16.25 23.71
N GLY A 456 -7.84 -15.38 24.46
CA GLY A 456 -7.30 -14.73 25.66
C GLY A 456 -6.54 -13.43 25.39
N TRP A 457 -6.03 -13.21 24.18
CA TRP A 457 -5.53 -11.88 23.78
C TRP A 457 -6.65 -10.96 23.34
N GLN A 458 -7.75 -11.50 22.82
CA GLN A 458 -8.88 -10.70 22.32
C GLN A 458 -9.40 -9.69 23.37
N ASP A 459 -9.52 -10.10 24.63
CA ASP A 459 -9.95 -9.23 25.74
C ASP A 459 -8.85 -8.28 26.24
N ARG A 460 -7.58 -8.61 25.99
CA ARG A 460 -6.42 -7.83 26.46
C ARG A 460 -6.00 -6.72 25.50
N ILE A 461 -6.26 -6.91 24.21
CA ILE A 461 -5.94 -5.94 23.14
C ILE A 461 -7.17 -5.60 22.29
N PRO A 462 -8.35 -5.33 22.88
CA PRO A 462 -9.61 -5.23 22.16
C PRO A 462 -9.62 -4.16 21.06
N ALA A 463 -8.78 -3.12 21.14
CA ALA A 463 -8.70 -2.12 20.09
C ALA A 463 -8.03 -2.62 18.80
N ALA A 464 -7.26 -3.71 18.87
CA ALA A 464 -6.58 -4.30 17.72
C ALA A 464 -7.40 -5.42 17.05
N VAL A 465 -8.51 -5.83 17.65
CA VAL A 465 -9.30 -6.98 17.22
C VAL A 465 -10.44 -6.50 16.33
N HIS A 466 -10.53 -7.05 15.12
CA HIS A 466 -11.63 -6.83 14.21
C HIS A 466 -12.89 -7.58 14.70
N VAL A 467 -14.05 -7.25 14.11
CA VAL A 467 -15.34 -7.84 14.50
C VAL A 467 -15.43 -9.36 14.31
N ASP A 468 -14.60 -9.92 13.43
CA ASP A 468 -14.49 -11.35 13.14
C ASP A 468 -13.40 -12.06 13.98
N GLY A 469 -12.79 -11.37 14.96
CA GLY A 469 -11.74 -11.93 15.79
C GLY A 469 -10.34 -11.92 15.16
N THR A 470 -10.18 -11.31 13.98
CA THR A 470 -8.90 -11.18 13.29
C THR A 470 -8.19 -9.87 13.63
N ALA A 471 -6.94 -9.73 13.22
CA ALA A 471 -6.18 -8.50 13.20
C ALA A 471 -5.24 -8.47 12.00
N ARG A 472 -4.74 -7.30 11.63
CA ARG A 472 -3.77 -7.14 10.53
C ARG A 472 -2.44 -6.63 11.08
N PRO A 473 -1.61 -7.51 11.67
CA PRO A 473 -0.42 -7.10 12.42
C PRO A 473 0.69 -6.56 11.51
N GLN A 474 1.50 -5.68 12.10
CA GLN A 474 2.88 -5.43 11.69
C GLN A 474 3.82 -6.14 12.66
N THR A 475 4.75 -6.92 12.14
CA THR A 475 5.88 -7.45 12.92
C THR A 475 7.11 -6.57 12.75
N VAL A 476 7.76 -6.23 13.87
CA VAL A 476 8.97 -5.40 13.93
C VAL A 476 10.16 -6.30 14.21
N ASP A 477 11.15 -6.29 13.31
CA ASP A 477 12.42 -6.95 13.53
C ASP A 477 13.34 -6.07 14.38
N ARG A 478 13.84 -6.60 15.49
CA ARG A 478 14.65 -5.84 16.46
C ARG A 478 15.97 -5.34 15.89
N GLU A 479 16.60 -6.10 14.99
CA GLU A 479 17.90 -5.74 14.43
C GLU A 479 17.76 -4.62 13.39
N ARG A 480 16.69 -4.67 12.60
CA ARG A 480 16.37 -3.65 11.59
C ARG A 480 15.80 -2.38 12.20
N GLU A 481 14.91 -2.52 13.20
CA GLU A 481 14.16 -1.41 13.79
C GLU A 481 14.39 -1.28 15.31
N PRO A 482 15.63 -1.02 15.76
CA PRO A 482 15.99 -1.05 17.18
C PRO A 482 15.26 0.02 18.01
N LEU A 483 14.89 1.16 17.41
CA LEU A 483 14.15 2.21 18.11
C LEU A 483 12.69 1.80 18.37
N LEU A 484 12.00 1.21 17.37
CA LEU A 484 10.67 0.66 17.55
C LEU A 484 10.68 -0.54 18.51
N ALA A 485 11.69 -1.39 18.44
CA ALA A 485 11.84 -2.50 19.37
C ALA A 485 11.95 -2.03 20.82
N ARG A 486 12.74 -0.98 21.09
CA ARG A 486 12.79 -0.36 22.43
C ARG A 486 11.44 0.21 22.85
N LEU A 487 10.73 0.92 21.97
CA LEU A 487 9.39 1.42 22.28
C LEU A 487 8.45 0.27 22.70
N LEU A 488 8.45 -0.83 21.96
CA LEU A 488 7.61 -1.99 22.23
C LEU A 488 7.99 -2.70 23.54
N ASP A 489 9.28 -2.89 23.80
CA ASP A 489 9.78 -3.45 25.06
C ASP A 489 9.40 -2.56 26.25
N SER A 490 9.71 -1.27 26.18
CA SER A 490 9.38 -0.31 27.25
C SER A 490 7.88 -0.20 27.49
N PHE A 491 7.05 -0.28 26.44
CA PHE A 491 5.60 -0.33 26.59
C PHE A 491 5.13 -1.64 27.25
N HIS A 492 5.74 -2.76 26.86
CA HIS A 492 5.46 -4.07 27.47
C HIS A 492 5.80 -4.09 28.95
N ASP A 493 6.96 -3.58 29.35
CA ASP A 493 7.39 -3.54 30.75
C ASP A 493 6.44 -2.71 31.63
N ARG A 494 5.82 -1.67 31.05
CA ARG A 494 4.88 -0.77 31.75
C ARG A 494 3.46 -1.33 31.85
N THR A 495 3.02 -2.12 30.88
CA THR A 495 1.60 -2.50 30.72
C THR A 495 1.33 -4.00 30.75
N GLY A 496 2.37 -4.81 30.58
CA GLY A 496 2.27 -6.25 30.32
C GLY A 496 1.71 -6.59 28.92
N LEU A 497 1.49 -5.62 28.04
CA LEU A 497 0.96 -5.82 26.68
C LEU A 497 2.09 -5.78 25.65
N PRO A 498 2.24 -6.78 24.78
CA PRO A 498 3.41 -6.93 23.90
C PRO A 498 3.25 -6.24 22.54
N THR A 499 2.27 -5.34 22.41
CA THR A 499 1.90 -4.73 21.13
C THR A 499 1.37 -3.33 21.37
N VAL A 500 1.38 -2.49 20.34
CA VAL A 500 0.72 -1.17 20.32
C VAL A 500 -0.18 -1.07 19.10
N ILE A 501 -1.16 -0.15 19.12
CA ILE A 501 -1.89 0.19 17.89
C ILE A 501 -0.99 1.04 17.00
N ASN A 502 -0.97 0.74 15.70
CA ASN A 502 -0.38 1.55 14.64
C ASN A 502 -1.43 1.85 13.57
N THR A 503 -1.56 3.13 13.20
CA THR A 503 -2.31 3.59 12.04
C THR A 503 -1.56 4.71 11.34
N SER A 504 -1.94 5.05 10.09
CA SER A 504 -1.28 6.13 9.36
C SER A 504 -1.38 7.47 10.08
N PHE A 505 -0.27 8.19 10.15
CA PHE A 505 -0.22 9.53 10.70
C PHE A 505 -0.71 10.53 9.65
N ASN A 506 -2.01 10.82 9.68
CA ASN A 506 -2.70 11.79 8.84
C ASN A 506 -4.08 12.13 9.39
N THR A 507 -4.73 13.13 8.79
CA THR A 507 -6.13 13.49 9.02
C THR A 507 -6.98 13.17 7.78
N ALA A 508 -8.30 13.36 7.88
CA ALA A 508 -9.25 13.06 6.81
C ALA A 508 -8.86 13.71 5.48
N GLY A 509 -8.86 12.92 4.39
CA GLY A 509 -8.57 13.41 3.04
C GLY A 509 -7.12 13.81 2.76
N ARG A 510 -6.21 13.73 3.75
CA ARG A 510 -4.79 14.05 3.58
C ARG A 510 -3.95 12.77 3.43
N PRO A 511 -2.89 12.79 2.60
CA PRO A 511 -1.92 11.70 2.57
C PRO A 511 -1.14 11.64 3.90
N MET A 512 -0.44 10.53 4.14
CA MET A 512 0.46 10.37 5.29
C MET A 512 1.44 11.55 5.38
N VAL A 513 1.70 12.04 6.59
CA VAL A 513 2.71 13.09 6.82
C VAL A 513 4.08 12.62 6.33
N ASP A 514 4.88 13.53 5.79
CA ASP A 514 6.19 13.15 5.24
C ASP A 514 7.32 14.13 5.59
N SER A 515 7.01 15.43 5.71
CA SER A 515 7.93 16.44 6.28
C SER A 515 7.64 16.73 7.76
N PRO A 516 8.61 17.26 8.52
CA PRO A 516 8.40 17.76 9.88
C PRO A 516 7.30 18.82 9.95
N ALA A 517 7.14 19.64 8.89
CA ALA A 517 6.06 20.61 8.79
C ALA A 517 4.68 19.93 8.69
N ASP A 518 4.56 18.87 7.89
CA ASP A 518 3.32 18.08 7.81
C ASP A 518 2.98 17.44 9.16
N ALA A 519 3.99 16.93 9.88
CA ALA A 519 3.81 16.32 11.19
C ALA A 519 3.35 17.34 12.24
N LEU A 520 3.93 18.55 12.24
CA LEU A 520 3.51 19.65 13.10
C LEU A 520 2.10 20.16 12.75
N GLU A 521 1.76 20.28 11.46
CA GLU A 521 0.40 20.65 11.02
C GLU A 521 -0.63 19.61 11.50
N CYS A 522 -0.35 18.33 11.28
CA CYS A 522 -1.23 17.25 11.69
C CYS A 522 -1.35 17.19 13.23
N PHE A 523 -0.23 17.31 13.95
CA PHE A 523 -0.23 17.40 15.40
C PHE A 523 -1.06 18.59 15.90
N GLY A 524 -0.82 19.79 15.39
CA GLY A 524 -1.52 21.01 15.84
C GLY A 524 -3.02 20.99 15.57
N SER A 525 -3.46 20.34 14.48
CA SER A 525 -4.86 20.31 14.04
C SER A 525 -5.69 19.13 14.54
N SER A 526 -5.09 18.18 15.27
CA SER A 526 -5.79 16.96 15.71
C SER A 526 -5.57 16.64 17.19
N ALA A 527 -6.32 15.68 17.75
CA ALA A 527 -6.28 15.32 19.17
C ALA A 527 -5.12 14.36 19.52
N ILE A 528 -3.90 14.72 19.12
CA ILE A 528 -2.65 14.01 19.44
C ILE A 528 -2.01 14.68 20.66
N ASP A 529 -1.58 13.87 21.64
CA ASP A 529 -1.06 14.37 22.92
C ASP A 529 0.46 14.59 22.88
N LEU A 530 1.18 13.67 22.23
CA LEU A 530 2.63 13.70 22.06
C LEU A 530 2.99 13.55 20.59
N LEU A 531 3.87 14.41 20.09
CA LEU A 531 4.61 14.19 18.84
C LEU A 531 6.05 13.83 19.19
N ALA A 532 6.42 12.58 18.93
CA ALA A 532 7.79 12.09 18.95
C ALA A 532 8.36 12.23 17.53
N ILE A 533 9.24 13.21 17.34
CA ILE A 533 9.79 13.59 16.02
C ILE A 533 11.32 13.65 16.06
N GLY A 534 11.96 12.69 15.40
CA GLY A 534 13.39 12.45 15.58
C GLY A 534 13.70 12.24 17.08
N PRO A 535 14.72 12.90 17.65
CA PRO A 535 15.04 12.81 19.07
C PRO A 535 14.21 13.77 19.94
N PHE A 536 13.21 14.46 19.39
CA PHE A 536 12.46 15.50 20.10
C PHE A 536 11.05 15.05 20.49
N ALA A 537 10.61 15.52 21.66
CA ALA A 537 9.26 15.35 22.17
C ALA A 537 8.55 16.71 22.19
N VAL A 538 7.40 16.79 21.52
CA VAL A 538 6.51 17.95 21.56
C VAL A 538 5.21 17.51 22.24
N ARG A 539 4.92 18.08 23.40
CA ARG A 539 3.71 17.77 24.18
C ARG A 539 2.64 18.84 23.97
N ARG A 540 1.39 18.41 23.82
CA ARG A 540 0.26 19.33 23.84
C ARG A 540 0.19 19.93 25.25
N GLN A 541 0.31 21.25 25.34
CA GLN A 541 0.08 21.92 26.62
C GLN A 541 -1.39 21.73 26.98
N GLY A 542 -1.66 21.28 28.21
CA GLY A 542 -3.01 21.13 28.73
C GLY A 542 -3.73 22.47 28.73
N GLY A 543 -4.39 22.81 27.61
CA GLY A 543 -5.44 23.80 27.60
C GLY A 543 -6.60 23.20 28.38
N ALA A 544 -7.03 23.87 29.44
CA ALA A 544 -8.32 23.60 30.06
C ALA A 544 -9.36 23.46 28.95
N ARG A 545 -9.92 22.26 28.79
CA ARG A 545 -11.16 22.07 28.03
C ARG A 545 -12.30 22.73 28.77
#